data_AF-A0A4U0RNB6-F1
#
_entry.id   AF-A0A4U0RNB6-F1
#
_cell.length_a   1.000
_cell.length_b   1.000
_cell.length_c   1.000
_cell.angle_alpha   90.00
_cell.angle_beta   90.00
_cell.angle_gamma   90.00
#
_symmetry.space_group_name_H-M   'P 1'
#
loop_
_entity.id
_entity.type
_entity.pdbx_description
1 polymer ?
#
loop_
_entity_poly.entity_id
_entity_poly.type
_entity_poly.pdbx_seq_one_letter_code
_entity_poly.pdbx_strand_id
1 'polypeptide(L)'
;MNYNASHLVLHIGQTKAGSTAIQNYLDSQRNELLRHNILVPDLSLSRSNPFDLERTSGHLKLIRSLARNTKQTDLQLKELSTHKRVVLSAENIFHDRPDKEIAEIANFFCNYEITLVLIVRSTESWLKSRYIENIMSGFKACSSTFEEFLQISISGGVHDYASRLDSIVTALGAKHIRVINYDAELNKCGIIPAFLKAADLPVTDFSRANTIRSNVRESHAFLIEAKRKLNYLTKNISLTLRLELEHKVRFLARKIVKEMKVSPAAWSQPISFTSKVYNEIINSNKRLIEEFKLHPSLPDPKHKKIIYMPDHHDKIPAEKLITNGLKTAATLLKNNSQRQLASPSISLLNLNGIEAVIEIIFHSTVSFHLSSETALWAALYEKRFPFLISSRNNIKKINEASSFVISSKILDCRDLKNINDSSKYFSPGIFIVPPDISTSRIISVLNRLPNISKLILSGYGSKKACNVSNQVKCTIYKQIGGVHVLNL
;
A
#
# COMPACT_ATOMS: atom_id res chain seq x y z
N MET A 1 -14.55 0.11 -47.02
CA MET A 1 -13.70 0.70 -45.96
C MET A 1 -12.35 1.02 -46.57
N ASN A 2 -11.76 2.21 -46.30
CA ASN A 2 -10.46 2.58 -46.85
C ASN A 2 -9.32 1.92 -46.05
N TYR A 3 -8.77 0.82 -46.56
CA TYR A 3 -7.75 -0.03 -45.91
C TYR A 3 -6.33 0.61 -45.80
N ASN A 4 -6.23 1.94 -45.75
CA ASN A 4 -4.97 2.68 -45.78
C ASN A 4 -4.67 3.56 -44.55
N ALA A 5 -5.60 3.70 -43.60
CA ALA A 5 -5.28 4.28 -42.30
C ALA A 5 -4.54 3.26 -41.41
N SER A 6 -3.56 3.71 -40.64
CA SER A 6 -2.95 2.90 -39.58
C SER A 6 -3.87 2.84 -38.36
N HIS A 7 -3.82 1.76 -37.59
CA HIS A 7 -4.77 1.47 -36.50
C HIS A 7 -4.03 1.09 -35.22
N LEU A 8 -4.27 1.81 -34.12
CA LEU A 8 -3.78 1.45 -32.79
C LEU A 8 -4.94 0.88 -31.96
N VAL A 9 -4.77 -0.35 -31.46
CA VAL A 9 -5.60 -0.87 -30.36
C VAL A 9 -4.86 -0.63 -29.05
N LEU A 10 -5.44 0.15 -28.15
CA LEU A 10 -4.85 0.49 -26.85
C LEU A 10 -5.71 -0.03 -25.71
N HIS A 11 -5.23 -1.09 -25.04
CA HIS A 11 -5.79 -1.60 -23.80
C HIS A 11 -5.25 -0.81 -22.60
N ILE A 12 -6.12 0.00 -21.98
CA ILE A 12 -5.72 0.99 -20.95
C ILE A 12 -5.86 0.53 -19.49
N GLY A 13 -6.41 -0.66 -19.28
CA GLY A 13 -6.73 -1.21 -17.95
C GLY A 13 -8.15 -1.76 -17.90
N GLN A 14 -8.77 -1.86 -16.73
CA GLN A 14 -8.33 -1.43 -15.40
C GLN A 14 -7.34 -2.42 -14.77
N THR A 15 -6.43 -1.92 -13.92
CA THR A 15 -5.62 -2.79 -13.04
C THR A 15 -6.52 -3.76 -12.27
N LYS A 16 -6.08 -5.02 -12.07
CA LYS A 16 -6.88 -6.08 -11.42
C LYS A 16 -8.15 -6.54 -12.16
N ALA A 17 -8.30 -6.18 -13.44
CA ALA A 17 -9.36 -6.67 -14.34
C ALA A 17 -8.82 -7.64 -15.43
N GLY A 18 -7.89 -8.53 -15.05
CA GLY A 18 -7.40 -9.61 -15.92
C GLY A 18 -6.26 -9.24 -16.88
N SER A 19 -5.72 -8.03 -16.83
CA SER A 19 -4.74 -7.55 -17.82
C SER A 19 -3.46 -8.38 -17.89
N THR A 20 -2.98 -8.99 -16.80
CA THR A 20 -1.84 -9.93 -16.83
C THR A 20 -2.11 -11.15 -17.72
N ALA A 21 -3.33 -11.67 -17.73
CA ALA A 21 -3.71 -12.81 -18.59
C ALA A 21 -3.71 -12.40 -20.06
N ILE A 22 -4.26 -11.21 -20.37
CA ILE A 22 -4.26 -10.63 -21.72
C ILE A 22 -2.82 -10.37 -22.20
N GLN A 23 -1.97 -9.79 -21.35
CA GLN A 23 -0.59 -9.47 -21.70
C GLN A 23 0.24 -10.74 -21.94
N ASN A 24 0.09 -11.78 -21.11
CA ASN A 24 0.76 -13.06 -21.33
C ASN A 24 0.21 -13.80 -22.56
N TYR A 25 -1.09 -13.69 -22.87
CA TYR A 25 -1.63 -14.21 -24.11
C TYR A 25 -0.99 -13.53 -25.32
N LEU A 26 -1.07 -12.19 -25.37
CA LEU A 26 -0.48 -11.37 -26.44
C LEU A 26 1.02 -11.66 -26.62
N ASP A 27 1.81 -11.70 -25.53
CA ASP A 27 3.24 -12.07 -25.52
C ASP A 27 3.48 -13.45 -26.13
N SER A 28 2.70 -14.45 -25.72
CA SER A 28 2.85 -15.82 -26.19
C SER A 28 2.35 -16.06 -27.63
N GLN A 29 1.67 -15.08 -28.24
CA GLN A 29 1.02 -15.17 -29.55
C GLN A 29 1.52 -14.12 -30.55
N ARG A 30 2.56 -13.35 -30.21
CA ARG A 30 3.09 -12.24 -31.04
C ARG A 30 3.38 -12.66 -32.48
N ASN A 31 4.02 -13.81 -32.68
CA ASN A 31 4.39 -14.31 -34.01
C ASN A 31 3.17 -14.71 -34.86
N GLU A 32 2.12 -15.27 -34.24
CA GLU A 32 0.88 -15.61 -34.95
C GLU A 32 0.09 -14.33 -35.30
N LEU A 33 -0.01 -13.38 -34.37
CA LEU A 33 -0.62 -12.07 -34.62
C LEU A 33 0.12 -11.31 -35.74
N LEU A 34 1.45 -11.40 -35.80
CA LEU A 34 2.25 -10.78 -36.85
C LEU A 34 1.96 -11.39 -38.24
N ARG A 35 1.66 -12.69 -38.35
CA ARG A 35 1.19 -13.32 -39.60
C ARG A 35 -0.16 -12.76 -40.07
N HIS A 36 -0.97 -12.23 -39.15
CA HIS A 36 -2.19 -11.47 -39.46
C HIS A 36 -1.94 -9.97 -39.65
N ASN A 37 -0.69 -9.53 -39.84
CA ASN A 37 -0.26 -8.13 -39.94
C ASN A 37 -0.59 -7.27 -38.70
N ILE A 38 -0.63 -7.89 -37.52
CA ILE A 38 -0.89 -7.21 -36.24
C ILE A 38 0.40 -7.22 -35.40
N LEU A 39 1.02 -6.04 -35.23
CA LEU A 39 2.19 -5.90 -34.38
C LEU A 39 1.78 -5.83 -32.89
N VAL A 40 2.21 -6.82 -32.12
CA VAL A 40 2.40 -6.71 -30.67
C VAL A 40 3.89 -6.53 -30.42
N PRO A 41 4.37 -5.35 -30.03
CA PRO A 41 5.80 -5.12 -29.83
C PRO A 41 6.31 -5.87 -28.58
N ASP A 42 7.53 -6.43 -28.66
CA ASP A 42 8.25 -7.02 -27.50
C ASP A 42 8.46 -5.97 -26.38
N LEU A 43 8.61 -4.74 -26.85
CA LEU A 43 9.11 -3.58 -26.17
C LEU A 43 8.31 -3.32 -24.90
N SER A 44 8.96 -3.63 -23.77
CA SER A 44 8.51 -3.38 -22.40
C SER A 44 7.76 -4.48 -21.68
N LEU A 45 7.59 -5.67 -22.26
CA LEU A 45 7.05 -6.87 -21.57
C LEU A 45 8.01 -7.44 -20.49
N SER A 46 8.88 -6.58 -19.95
CA SER A 46 9.88 -6.91 -18.95
C SER A 46 9.24 -7.39 -17.64
N ARG A 47 9.54 -8.63 -17.29
CA ARG A 47 9.25 -9.25 -16.01
C ARG A 47 10.24 -8.68 -14.98
N SER A 48 9.79 -7.68 -14.21
CA SER A 48 10.63 -6.93 -13.25
C SER A 48 10.68 -7.56 -11.86
N ASN A 49 9.82 -8.54 -11.57
CA ASN A 49 9.87 -9.31 -10.33
C ASN A 49 10.62 -10.65 -10.59
N PRO A 50 11.83 -10.86 -10.03
CA PRO A 50 12.54 -12.13 -10.21
C PRO A 50 11.83 -13.31 -9.53
N PHE A 51 10.85 -13.06 -8.66
CA PHE A 51 10.09 -14.08 -7.93
C PHE A 51 8.68 -14.35 -8.52
N ASP A 52 8.32 -13.66 -9.61
CA ASP A 52 7.03 -13.78 -10.30
C ASP A 52 7.22 -13.51 -11.80
N LEU A 53 7.57 -14.58 -12.53
CA LEU A 53 7.86 -14.54 -13.97
C LEU A 53 6.59 -14.40 -14.83
N GLU A 54 5.39 -14.58 -14.26
CA GLU A 54 4.13 -14.38 -15.00
C GLU A 54 3.68 -12.92 -14.96
N ARG A 55 4.21 -12.12 -14.03
CA ARG A 55 3.86 -10.70 -13.90
C ARG A 55 4.69 -9.81 -14.82
N THR A 56 4.01 -9.29 -15.83
CA THR A 56 4.50 -8.22 -16.71
C THR A 56 3.78 -6.89 -16.40
N SER A 57 4.42 -5.77 -16.75
CA SER A 57 3.80 -4.44 -16.70
C SER A 57 3.05 -4.08 -17.99
N GLY A 58 2.93 -5.04 -18.92
CA GLY A 58 2.59 -4.74 -20.30
C GLY A 58 3.57 -3.71 -20.89
N HIS A 59 3.04 -2.87 -21.76
CA HIS A 59 3.79 -1.86 -22.51
C HIS A 59 4.08 -0.57 -21.71
N LEU A 60 3.93 -0.59 -20.38
CA LEU A 60 4.04 0.61 -19.54
C LEU A 60 5.40 1.34 -19.65
N LYS A 61 6.52 0.64 -19.87
CA LYS A 61 7.80 1.34 -20.07
C LYS A 61 7.81 2.11 -21.40
N LEU A 62 7.35 1.52 -22.50
CA LEU A 62 7.20 2.17 -23.81
C LEU A 62 6.32 3.41 -23.70
N ILE A 63 5.15 3.30 -23.06
CA ILE A 63 4.26 4.44 -22.79
C ILE A 63 4.99 5.56 -22.02
N ARG A 64 5.81 5.21 -21.02
CA ARG A 64 6.62 6.19 -20.28
C ARG A 64 7.80 6.77 -21.08
N SER A 65 8.39 6.01 -22.01
CA SER A 65 9.45 6.51 -22.89
C SER A 65 8.89 7.49 -23.92
N LEU A 66 7.72 7.18 -24.51
CA LEU A 66 6.93 8.08 -25.35
C LEU A 66 6.64 9.40 -24.61
N ALA A 67 6.01 9.31 -23.44
CA ALA A 67 5.64 10.47 -22.62
C ALA A 67 6.82 11.29 -22.03
N ARG A 68 8.07 10.84 -22.26
CA ARG A 68 9.29 11.53 -21.83
C ARG A 68 10.19 11.95 -23.00
N ASN A 69 9.79 11.65 -24.23
CA ASN A 69 10.55 11.91 -25.47
C ASN A 69 12.04 11.47 -25.36
N THR A 70 12.28 10.25 -24.87
CA THR A 70 13.65 9.74 -24.66
C THR A 70 14.23 9.15 -25.95
N LYS A 71 15.33 9.74 -26.44
CA LYS A 71 16.10 9.30 -27.64
C LYS A 71 16.52 7.82 -27.69
N GLN A 72 16.47 7.12 -26.55
CA GLN A 72 16.85 5.72 -26.44
C GLN A 72 15.85 4.75 -27.09
N THR A 73 14.81 5.28 -27.75
CA THR A 73 13.68 4.52 -28.33
C THR A 73 13.64 4.58 -29.87
N ASP A 74 14.44 5.43 -30.51
CA ASP A 74 14.21 5.90 -31.89
C ASP A 74 14.19 4.80 -32.97
N LEU A 75 15.02 3.76 -32.86
CA LEU A 75 15.00 2.60 -33.77
C LEU A 75 13.72 1.76 -33.64
N GLN A 76 13.16 1.70 -32.44
CA GLN A 76 12.03 0.86 -32.07
C GLN A 76 10.70 1.59 -32.30
N LEU A 77 10.69 2.91 -32.14
CA LEU A 77 9.57 3.77 -32.55
C LEU A 77 9.38 3.78 -34.07
N LYS A 78 10.46 3.66 -34.85
CA LYS A 78 10.37 3.47 -36.31
C LYS A 78 9.61 2.20 -36.68
N GLU A 79 9.88 1.08 -36.01
CA GLU A 79 9.15 -0.18 -36.23
C GLU A 79 7.66 -0.04 -35.92
N LEU A 80 7.29 0.66 -34.85
CA LEU A 80 5.86 0.95 -34.58
C LEU A 80 5.24 1.72 -35.74
N SER A 81 5.91 2.78 -36.23
CA SER A 81 5.37 3.69 -37.25
C SER A 81 5.14 3.04 -38.62
N THR A 82 5.83 1.93 -38.96
CA THR A 82 5.71 1.25 -40.24
C THR A 82 4.57 0.22 -40.30
N HIS A 83 3.99 -0.16 -39.17
CA HIS A 83 2.96 -1.20 -39.11
C HIS A 83 1.54 -0.63 -39.16
N LYS A 84 0.75 -1.08 -40.15
CA LYS A 84 -0.66 -0.67 -40.31
C LYS A 84 -1.55 -0.99 -39.11
N ARG A 85 -1.21 -1.99 -38.28
CA ARG A 85 -1.98 -2.32 -37.08
C ARG A 85 -1.07 -2.67 -35.90
N VAL A 86 -1.24 -1.94 -34.80
CA VAL A 86 -0.45 -2.08 -33.57
C VAL A 86 -1.38 -2.36 -32.39
N VAL A 87 -0.99 -3.25 -31.49
CA VAL A 87 -1.71 -3.55 -30.25
C VAL A 87 -0.81 -3.25 -29.06
N LEU A 88 -1.22 -2.29 -28.23
CA LEU A 88 -0.58 -1.97 -26.96
C LEU A 88 -1.51 -2.30 -25.79
N SER A 89 -0.92 -2.72 -24.68
CA SER A 89 -1.62 -2.97 -23.42
C SER A 89 -0.80 -2.45 -22.25
N ALA A 90 -1.35 -1.49 -21.49
CA ALA A 90 -0.76 -0.95 -20.29
C ALA A 90 -1.87 -0.59 -19.27
N GLU A 91 -2.14 -1.51 -18.34
CA GLU A 91 -3.31 -1.43 -17.43
C GLU A 91 -3.32 -0.23 -16.47
N ASN A 92 -2.17 0.43 -16.33
CA ASN A 92 -1.97 1.57 -15.45
C ASN A 92 -2.42 2.89 -16.08
N ILE A 93 -2.75 2.93 -17.38
CA ILE A 93 -3.22 4.17 -18.05
C ILE A 93 -4.52 4.67 -17.39
N PHE A 94 -5.47 3.77 -17.10
CA PHE A 94 -6.79 4.18 -16.65
C PHE A 94 -6.80 4.94 -15.31
N HIS A 95 -5.99 4.57 -14.32
CA HIS A 95 -5.98 5.24 -13.00
C HIS A 95 -4.63 5.81 -12.55
N ASP A 96 -3.51 5.30 -13.06
CA ASP A 96 -2.18 5.64 -12.51
C ASP A 96 -1.37 6.60 -13.42
N ARG A 97 -1.92 7.09 -14.55
CA ARG A 97 -1.26 8.00 -15.51
C ARG A 97 -2.00 9.35 -15.61
N PRO A 98 -1.32 10.51 -15.54
CA PRO A 98 -1.95 11.81 -15.76
C PRO A 98 -2.23 12.06 -17.24
N ASP A 99 -3.19 12.91 -17.55
CA ASP A 99 -3.63 13.19 -18.94
C ASP A 99 -2.52 13.76 -19.82
N LYS A 100 -1.56 14.48 -19.23
CA LYS A 100 -0.36 14.90 -19.94
C LYS A 100 0.46 13.72 -20.46
N GLU A 101 0.66 12.65 -19.69
CA GLU A 101 1.36 11.45 -20.19
C GLU A 101 0.55 10.74 -21.29
N ILE A 102 -0.78 10.92 -21.31
CA ILE A 102 -1.68 10.30 -22.29
C ILE A 102 -1.71 11.08 -23.60
N ALA A 103 -1.71 12.41 -23.54
CA ALA A 103 -1.63 13.28 -24.72
C ALA A 103 -0.35 13.04 -25.54
N GLU A 104 0.78 12.73 -24.91
CA GLU A 104 2.01 12.35 -25.65
C GLU A 104 1.88 11.02 -26.41
N ILE A 105 1.01 10.10 -25.96
CA ILE A 105 0.69 8.87 -26.72
C ILE A 105 -0.06 9.26 -28.00
N ALA A 106 -1.05 10.15 -27.91
CA ALA A 106 -1.77 10.67 -29.07
C ALA A 106 -0.87 11.45 -30.03
N ASN A 107 0.05 12.28 -29.52
CA ASN A 107 1.03 12.99 -30.33
C ASN A 107 1.89 12.03 -31.16
N PHE A 108 2.35 10.92 -30.56
CA PHE A 108 3.13 9.90 -31.27
C PHE A 108 2.29 9.10 -32.28
N PHE A 109 1.05 8.76 -31.92
CA PHE A 109 0.13 8.00 -32.75
C PHE A 109 -0.86 8.88 -33.54
N CYS A 110 -0.49 10.13 -33.86
CA CYS A 110 -1.39 11.11 -34.47
C CYS A 110 -1.92 10.70 -35.87
N ASN A 111 -1.17 9.84 -36.58
CA ASN A 111 -1.54 9.27 -37.88
C ASN A 111 -2.31 7.93 -37.76
N TYR A 112 -2.69 7.51 -36.55
CA TYR A 112 -3.38 6.26 -36.29
C TYR A 112 -4.83 6.51 -35.86
N GLU A 113 -5.75 5.69 -36.35
CA GLU A 113 -7.07 5.55 -35.74
C GLU A 113 -6.94 4.75 -34.43
N ILE A 114 -7.35 5.36 -33.31
CA ILE A 114 -7.19 4.77 -31.98
C ILE A 114 -8.51 4.10 -31.54
N THR A 115 -8.44 2.78 -31.37
CA THR A 115 -9.42 1.98 -30.62
C THR A 115 -8.95 1.80 -29.18
N LEU A 116 -9.69 2.39 -28.25
CA LEU A 116 -9.51 2.26 -26.81
C LEU A 116 -10.31 1.05 -26.30
N VAL A 117 -9.62 0.09 -25.68
CA VAL A 117 -10.26 -1.06 -25.02
C VAL A 117 -10.07 -0.94 -23.50
N LEU A 118 -11.17 -0.74 -22.79
CA LEU A 118 -11.22 -0.66 -21.34
C LEU A 118 -11.93 -1.89 -20.78
N ILE A 119 -11.38 -2.46 -19.71
CA ILE A 119 -11.97 -3.57 -18.96
C ILE A 119 -12.27 -3.06 -17.55
N VAL A 120 -13.54 -2.80 -17.27
CA VAL A 120 -13.97 -2.32 -15.94
C VAL A 120 -14.44 -3.48 -15.07
N ARG A 121 -14.25 -3.30 -13.77
CA ARG A 121 -14.74 -4.20 -12.73
C ARG A 121 -15.59 -3.39 -11.75
N SER A 122 -16.56 -4.02 -11.07
CA SER A 122 -17.38 -3.31 -10.09
C SER A 122 -16.52 -2.61 -9.04
N THR A 123 -16.88 -1.37 -8.69
CA THR A 123 -16.03 -0.46 -7.90
C THR A 123 -15.60 -1.06 -6.57
N GLU A 124 -16.50 -1.76 -5.87
CA GLU A 124 -16.15 -2.50 -4.64
C GLU A 124 -15.13 -3.62 -4.88
N SER A 125 -15.37 -4.44 -5.89
CA SER A 125 -14.58 -5.62 -6.24
C SER A 125 -13.17 -5.22 -6.69
N TRP A 126 -13.07 -4.09 -7.39
CA TRP A 126 -11.80 -3.44 -7.72
C TRP A 126 -11.09 -2.86 -6.50
N LEU A 127 -11.74 -2.01 -5.69
CA LEU A 127 -11.13 -1.38 -4.50
C LEU A 127 -10.51 -2.43 -3.56
N LYS A 128 -11.23 -3.51 -3.28
CA LYS A 128 -10.74 -4.66 -2.50
C LYS A 128 -9.51 -5.30 -3.15
N SER A 129 -9.57 -5.58 -4.44
CA SER A 129 -8.46 -6.22 -5.18
C SER A 129 -7.21 -5.33 -5.28
N ARG A 130 -7.40 -4.01 -5.38
CA ARG A 130 -6.32 -3.01 -5.45
C ARG A 130 -5.68 -2.77 -4.09
N TYR A 131 -6.47 -2.77 -3.01
CA TYR A 131 -5.95 -2.76 -1.64
C TYR A 131 -5.05 -3.98 -1.40
N ILE A 132 -5.55 -5.19 -1.68
CA ILE A 132 -4.79 -6.44 -1.52
C ILE A 132 -3.48 -6.37 -2.32
N GLU A 133 -3.51 -5.93 -3.58
CA GLU A 133 -2.28 -5.75 -4.37
C GLU A 133 -1.31 -4.74 -3.74
N ASN A 134 -1.79 -3.59 -3.26
CA ASN A 134 -0.94 -2.57 -2.65
C ASN A 134 -0.22 -3.11 -1.40
N ILE A 135 -0.87 -3.94 -0.60
CA ILE A 135 -0.26 -4.64 0.55
C ILE A 135 0.69 -5.75 0.08
N MET A 136 0.25 -6.60 -0.84
CA MET A 136 0.91 -7.87 -1.17
C MET A 136 2.02 -7.76 -2.21
N SER A 137 2.11 -6.69 -3.01
CA SER A 137 2.97 -6.63 -4.19
C SER A 137 4.47 -6.42 -3.96
N GLY A 138 4.92 -6.11 -2.73
CA GLY A 138 6.31 -5.86 -2.38
C GLY A 138 6.92 -4.55 -2.93
N PHE A 139 6.52 -4.12 -4.13
CA PHE A 139 6.98 -2.89 -4.81
C PHE A 139 6.78 -1.62 -3.96
N LYS A 140 5.64 -1.50 -3.27
CA LYS A 140 5.38 -0.47 -2.25
C LYS A 140 5.24 -1.14 -0.89
N ALA A 141 5.81 -0.54 0.14
CA ALA A 141 5.62 -0.96 1.53
C ALA A 141 4.32 -0.37 2.09
N CYS A 142 3.18 -0.72 1.51
CA CYS A 142 1.88 -0.18 1.94
C CYS A 142 1.49 -0.79 3.30
N SER A 143 1.28 0.06 4.30
CA SER A 143 0.87 -0.34 5.66
C SER A 143 -0.49 0.21 6.09
N SER A 144 -1.11 1.05 5.26
CA SER A 144 -2.39 1.69 5.54
C SER A 144 -3.49 0.67 5.77
N THR A 145 -4.47 1.03 6.61
CA THR A 145 -5.68 0.20 6.77
C THR A 145 -6.54 0.28 5.51
N PHE A 146 -7.60 -0.53 5.45
CA PHE A 146 -8.51 -0.49 4.32
C PHE A 146 -9.33 0.79 4.29
N GLU A 147 -9.70 1.31 5.46
CA GLU A 147 -10.45 2.56 5.64
C GLU A 147 -9.63 3.75 5.17
N GLU A 148 -8.36 3.83 5.57
CA GLU A 148 -7.41 4.85 5.08
C GLU A 148 -7.25 4.78 3.55
N PHE A 149 -7.08 3.56 3.01
CA PHE A 149 -6.99 3.34 1.57
C PHE A 149 -8.27 3.76 0.83
N LEU A 150 -9.44 3.42 1.35
CA LEU A 150 -10.73 3.80 0.79
C LEU A 150 -10.91 5.31 0.77
N GLN A 151 -10.63 6.00 1.89
CA GLN A 151 -10.71 7.46 1.97
C GLN A 151 -9.82 8.13 0.92
N ILE A 152 -8.54 7.76 0.86
CA ILE A 152 -7.58 8.30 -0.12
C ILE A 152 -8.05 8.02 -1.56
N SER A 153 -8.56 6.80 -1.82
CA SER A 153 -9.03 6.39 -3.14
C SER A 153 -10.25 7.20 -3.61
N ILE A 154 -11.28 7.28 -2.77
CA ILE A 154 -12.53 7.98 -3.08
C ILE A 154 -12.32 9.50 -3.18
N SER A 155 -11.50 10.09 -2.29
CA SER A 155 -11.09 11.50 -2.43
C SER A 155 -10.26 11.77 -3.68
N GLY A 156 -9.60 10.74 -4.24
CA GLY A 156 -8.92 10.79 -5.54
C GLY A 156 -9.83 10.55 -6.75
N GLY A 157 -11.15 10.41 -6.57
CA GLY A 157 -12.12 10.26 -7.65
C GLY A 157 -12.10 8.92 -8.39
N VAL A 158 -11.40 7.89 -7.87
CA VAL A 158 -11.20 6.62 -8.60
C VAL A 158 -12.49 5.79 -8.81
N HIS A 159 -13.62 6.22 -8.26
CA HIS A 159 -14.93 5.58 -8.38
C HIS A 159 -15.76 6.08 -9.56
N ASP A 160 -15.43 7.24 -10.14
CA ASP A 160 -16.10 7.79 -11.32
C ASP A 160 -15.37 7.35 -12.60
N TYR A 161 -15.73 6.16 -13.09
CA TYR A 161 -15.14 5.56 -14.27
C TYR A 161 -15.56 6.27 -15.57
N ALA A 162 -16.76 6.83 -15.62
CA ALA A 162 -17.24 7.55 -16.81
C ALA A 162 -16.46 8.85 -17.01
N SER A 163 -16.40 9.72 -16.00
CA SER A 163 -15.64 10.98 -16.08
C SER A 163 -14.15 10.74 -16.30
N ARG A 164 -13.60 9.63 -15.76
CA ARG A 164 -12.22 9.25 -16.04
C ARG A 164 -12.02 8.79 -17.49
N LEU A 165 -12.97 8.07 -18.06
CA LEU A 165 -12.92 7.63 -19.46
C LEU A 165 -13.05 8.81 -20.42
N ASP A 166 -13.92 9.79 -20.12
CA ASP A 166 -14.05 11.04 -20.90
C ASP A 166 -12.70 11.75 -21.08
N SER A 167 -11.97 11.93 -19.97
CA SER A 167 -10.68 12.65 -19.98
C SER A 167 -9.62 11.90 -20.79
N ILE A 168 -9.61 10.56 -20.72
CA ILE A 168 -8.71 9.71 -21.52
C ILE A 168 -9.10 9.71 -23.01
N VAL A 169 -10.39 9.60 -23.34
CA VAL A 169 -10.89 9.64 -24.73
C VAL A 169 -10.55 10.98 -25.37
N THR A 170 -10.75 12.09 -24.63
CA THR A 170 -10.40 13.44 -25.05
C THR A 170 -8.90 13.60 -25.24
N ALA A 171 -8.08 13.17 -24.28
CA ALA A 171 -6.62 13.27 -24.35
C ALA A 171 -6.01 12.37 -25.45
N LEU A 172 -6.68 11.27 -25.82
CA LEU A 172 -6.24 10.38 -26.91
C LEU A 172 -6.78 10.77 -28.29
N GLY A 173 -7.88 11.53 -28.38
CA GLY A 173 -8.64 11.66 -29.63
C GLY A 173 -9.24 10.33 -30.11
N ALA A 174 -9.54 9.41 -29.18
CA ALA A 174 -9.97 8.05 -29.51
C ALA A 174 -11.40 8.01 -30.08
N LYS A 175 -11.55 7.58 -31.34
CA LYS A 175 -12.86 7.50 -32.03
C LYS A 175 -13.63 6.21 -31.76
N HIS A 176 -12.95 5.17 -31.31
CA HIS A 176 -13.54 3.86 -31.08
C HIS A 176 -13.30 3.43 -29.65
N ILE A 177 -14.37 3.46 -28.85
CA ILE A 177 -14.33 3.02 -27.46
C ILE A 177 -15.00 1.64 -27.38
N ARG A 178 -14.43 0.77 -26.55
CA ARG A 178 -14.94 -0.57 -26.23
C ARG A 178 -14.76 -0.80 -24.74
N VAL A 179 -15.85 -1.03 -24.03
CA VAL A 179 -15.83 -1.28 -22.58
C VAL A 179 -16.33 -2.69 -22.29
N ILE A 180 -15.56 -3.46 -21.51
CA ILE A 180 -15.85 -4.85 -21.13
C ILE A 180 -16.12 -4.91 -19.62
N ASN A 181 -17.17 -5.64 -19.23
CA ASN A 181 -17.47 -5.94 -17.83
C ASN A 181 -16.74 -7.21 -17.37
N TYR A 182 -15.66 -7.02 -16.59
CA TYR A 182 -14.85 -8.11 -16.05
C TYR A 182 -15.65 -9.13 -15.22
N ASP A 183 -16.49 -8.65 -14.30
CA ASP A 183 -17.22 -9.53 -13.37
C ASP A 183 -18.25 -10.40 -14.11
N ALA A 184 -18.78 -9.92 -15.25
CA ALA A 184 -19.66 -10.71 -16.12
C ALA A 184 -18.89 -11.70 -17.00
N GLU A 185 -17.81 -11.28 -17.67
CA GLU A 185 -17.08 -12.15 -18.60
C GLU A 185 -16.31 -13.27 -17.90
N LEU A 186 -15.96 -13.12 -16.62
CA LEU A 186 -15.47 -14.23 -15.77
C LEU A 186 -16.41 -15.44 -15.73
N ASN A 187 -17.72 -15.24 -15.90
CA ASN A 187 -18.74 -16.28 -15.82
C ASN A 187 -19.26 -16.73 -17.20
N LYS A 188 -18.66 -16.25 -18.30
CA LYS A 188 -19.04 -16.57 -19.68
C LYS A 188 -17.90 -17.28 -20.42
N CYS A 189 -17.23 -16.60 -21.35
CA CYS A 189 -16.12 -17.12 -22.15
C CYS A 189 -14.73 -16.74 -21.59
N GLY A 190 -14.67 -16.00 -20.48
CA GLY A 190 -13.41 -15.53 -19.91
C GLY A 190 -12.90 -14.23 -20.55
N ILE A 191 -11.88 -13.65 -19.92
CA ILE A 191 -11.48 -12.26 -20.22
C ILE A 191 -10.67 -12.11 -21.51
N ILE A 192 -9.94 -13.14 -21.94
CA ILE A 192 -9.12 -13.09 -23.16
C ILE A 192 -10.02 -13.12 -24.42
N PRO A 193 -11.00 -14.03 -24.60
CA PRO A 193 -11.89 -14.00 -25.75
C PRO A 193 -12.71 -12.70 -25.83
N ALA A 194 -13.19 -12.20 -24.68
CA ALA A 194 -13.87 -10.90 -24.62
C ALA A 194 -12.98 -9.74 -25.08
N PHE A 195 -11.71 -9.71 -24.63
CA PHE A 195 -10.72 -8.73 -25.07
C PHE A 195 -10.43 -8.84 -26.58
N LEU A 196 -10.13 -10.04 -27.09
CA LEU A 196 -9.82 -10.25 -28.51
C LEU A 196 -10.99 -9.82 -29.41
N LYS A 197 -12.22 -10.18 -29.04
CA LYS A 197 -13.43 -9.75 -29.73
C LYS A 197 -13.59 -8.22 -29.73
N ALA A 198 -13.43 -7.56 -28.58
CA ALA A 198 -13.55 -6.11 -28.48
C ALA A 198 -12.44 -5.36 -29.23
N ALA A 199 -11.25 -5.95 -29.32
CA ALA A 199 -10.09 -5.45 -30.03
C ALA A 199 -10.11 -5.74 -31.55
N ASP A 200 -11.13 -6.45 -32.05
CA ASP A 200 -11.26 -6.97 -33.41
C ASP A 200 -10.03 -7.82 -33.84
N LEU A 201 -9.49 -8.63 -32.92
CA LEU A 201 -8.30 -9.48 -33.08
C LEU A 201 -8.67 -10.96 -33.29
N PRO A 202 -7.89 -11.72 -34.08
CA PRO A 202 -8.12 -13.15 -34.25
C PRO A 202 -7.77 -13.93 -32.97
N VAL A 203 -8.49 -15.03 -32.74
CA VAL A 203 -8.11 -16.04 -31.74
C VAL A 203 -7.11 -16.99 -32.37
N THR A 204 -5.83 -16.79 -32.06
CA THR A 204 -4.70 -17.60 -32.57
C THR A 204 -4.50 -18.91 -31.80
N ASP A 205 -4.89 -18.97 -30.52
CA ASP A 205 -4.89 -20.18 -29.69
C ASP A 205 -6.13 -20.20 -28.78
N PHE A 206 -7.11 -21.04 -29.12
CA PHE A 206 -8.36 -21.19 -28.35
C PHE A 206 -8.14 -21.80 -26.96
N SER A 207 -7.17 -22.70 -26.79
CA SER A 207 -6.92 -23.38 -25.51
C SER A 207 -6.35 -22.38 -24.49
N ARG A 208 -5.35 -21.60 -24.90
CA ARG A 208 -4.78 -20.52 -24.06
C ARG A 208 -5.80 -19.41 -23.81
N ALA A 209 -6.59 -19.01 -24.82
CA ALA A 209 -7.59 -17.97 -24.64
C ALA A 209 -8.63 -18.35 -23.57
N ASN A 210 -9.08 -19.61 -23.56
CA ASN A 210 -10.08 -20.10 -22.60
C ASN A 210 -9.48 -20.49 -21.22
N THR A 211 -8.17 -20.33 -21.00
CA THR A 211 -7.53 -20.70 -19.73
C THR A 211 -7.82 -19.67 -18.62
N ILE A 212 -8.85 -19.91 -17.82
CA ILE A 212 -9.18 -19.08 -16.65
C ILE A 212 -8.17 -19.35 -15.52
N ARG A 213 -7.40 -18.32 -15.13
CA ARG A 213 -6.51 -18.36 -13.96
C ARG A 213 -7.02 -17.43 -12.86
N SER A 214 -7.43 -17.99 -11.72
CA SER A 214 -7.85 -17.25 -10.54
C SER A 214 -6.84 -17.36 -9.40
N ASN A 215 -6.23 -16.23 -9.02
CA ASN A 215 -5.25 -16.17 -7.92
C ASN A 215 -5.96 -16.11 -6.54
N VAL A 216 -6.79 -17.12 -6.24
CA VAL A 216 -7.60 -17.23 -5.01
C VAL A 216 -6.73 -17.17 -3.74
N ARG A 217 -5.50 -17.67 -3.80
CA ARG A 217 -4.62 -17.86 -2.63
C ARG A 217 -4.02 -16.57 -2.05
N GLU A 218 -4.23 -15.42 -2.69
CA GLU A 218 -3.70 -14.12 -2.23
C GLU A 218 -4.66 -13.34 -1.33
N SER A 219 -5.89 -13.83 -1.16
CA SER A 219 -6.96 -13.12 -0.44
C SER A 219 -7.15 -13.55 1.01
N HIS A 220 -6.31 -14.39 1.61
CA HIS A 220 -6.52 -14.81 3.01
C HIS A 220 -6.30 -13.64 4.00
N ALA A 221 -7.23 -13.46 4.95
CA ALA A 221 -7.23 -12.30 5.84
C ALA A 221 -5.97 -12.23 6.75
N PHE A 222 -5.58 -13.34 7.38
CA PHE A 222 -4.37 -13.39 8.21
C PHE A 222 -3.09 -12.99 7.43
N LEU A 223 -3.00 -13.37 6.15
CA LEU A 223 -1.85 -13.08 5.30
C LEU A 223 -1.77 -11.59 4.96
N ILE A 224 -2.90 -10.99 4.58
CA ILE A 224 -2.99 -9.56 4.25
C ILE A 224 -2.65 -8.71 5.49
N GLU A 225 -3.22 -9.05 6.65
CA GLU A 225 -2.96 -8.31 7.89
C GLU A 225 -1.52 -8.47 8.37
N ALA A 226 -0.96 -9.69 8.31
CA ALA A 226 0.45 -9.92 8.61
C ALA A 226 1.38 -9.15 7.64
N LYS A 227 1.09 -9.16 6.34
CA LYS A 227 1.90 -8.44 5.34
C LYS A 227 1.81 -6.93 5.51
N ARG A 228 0.64 -6.37 5.85
CA ARG A 228 0.44 -4.94 6.14
C ARG A 228 1.30 -4.48 7.33
N LYS A 229 1.30 -5.25 8.42
CA LYS A 229 2.17 -5.00 9.60
C LYS A 229 3.66 -5.17 9.26
N LEU A 230 4.03 -6.21 8.51
CA LEU A 230 5.40 -6.41 8.04
C LEU A 230 5.86 -5.27 7.12
N ASN A 231 5.00 -4.73 6.26
CA ASN A 231 5.31 -3.58 5.39
C ASN A 231 5.61 -2.33 6.22
N TYR A 232 4.86 -2.07 7.29
CA TYR A 232 5.12 -0.93 8.19
C TYR A 232 6.54 -0.99 8.78
N LEU A 233 6.89 -2.16 9.30
CA LEU A 233 8.18 -2.43 9.94
C LEU A 233 9.31 -2.39 8.90
N THR A 234 9.17 -3.11 7.79
CA THR A 234 10.23 -3.30 6.78
C THR A 234 10.26 -2.24 5.67
N LYS A 235 9.53 -1.12 5.81
CA LYS A 235 9.43 -0.07 4.77
C LYS A 235 10.76 0.50 4.29
N ASN A 236 11.78 0.48 5.16
CA ASN A 236 13.11 1.03 4.88
C ASN A 236 14.05 0.04 4.18
N ILE A 237 13.72 -1.25 4.04
CA ILE A 237 14.60 -2.20 3.35
C ILE A 237 14.50 -2.02 1.82
N SER A 238 15.58 -2.32 1.12
CA SER A 238 15.68 -2.11 -0.33
C SER A 238 14.61 -2.88 -1.11
N LEU A 239 14.27 -2.41 -2.31
CA LEU A 239 13.21 -3.02 -3.14
C LEU A 239 13.45 -4.52 -3.36
N THR A 240 14.68 -4.91 -3.71
CA THR A 240 15.07 -6.32 -3.91
C THR A 240 14.77 -7.17 -2.68
N LEU A 241 15.13 -6.70 -1.48
CA LEU A 241 14.87 -7.41 -0.23
C LEU A 241 13.38 -7.41 0.15
N ARG A 242 12.60 -6.39 -0.22
CA ARG A 242 11.14 -6.39 -0.05
C ARG A 242 10.45 -7.42 -0.93
N LEU A 243 10.91 -7.61 -2.17
CA LEU A 243 10.39 -8.64 -3.09
C LEU A 243 10.78 -10.05 -2.61
N GLU A 244 12.03 -10.26 -2.16
CA GLU A 244 12.45 -11.55 -1.60
C GLU A 244 11.70 -11.89 -0.31
N LEU A 245 11.54 -10.91 0.59
CA LEU A 245 10.74 -11.08 1.81
C LEU A 245 9.29 -11.41 1.49
N GLU A 246 8.69 -10.74 0.50
CA GLU A 246 7.32 -10.99 0.06
C GLU A 246 7.13 -12.43 -0.42
N HIS A 247 8.03 -12.92 -1.30
CA HIS A 247 8.04 -14.31 -1.75
C HIS A 247 8.15 -15.29 -0.57
N LYS A 248 9.09 -15.06 0.36
CA LYS A 248 9.28 -15.94 1.53
C LYS A 248 8.10 -15.89 2.51
N VAL A 249 7.46 -14.74 2.70
CA VAL A 249 6.25 -14.59 3.53
C VAL A 249 5.08 -15.39 2.94
N ARG A 250 4.90 -15.41 1.61
CA ARG A 250 3.89 -16.29 0.98
C ARG A 250 4.18 -17.77 1.21
N PHE A 251 5.43 -18.20 1.16
CA PHE A 251 5.83 -19.58 1.47
C PHE A 251 5.55 -19.93 2.94
N LEU A 252 5.95 -19.05 3.88
CA LEU A 252 5.68 -19.20 5.31
C LEU A 252 4.18 -19.29 5.62
N ALA A 253 3.35 -18.48 4.94
CA ALA A 253 1.90 -18.53 5.11
C ALA A 253 1.33 -19.89 4.72
N ARG A 254 1.76 -20.47 3.57
CA ARG A 254 1.35 -21.84 3.16
C ARG A 254 1.78 -22.90 4.19
N LYS A 255 3.00 -22.77 4.73
CA LYS A 255 3.51 -23.66 5.79
C LYS A 255 2.66 -23.58 7.06
N ILE A 256 2.34 -22.37 7.53
CA ILE A 256 1.49 -22.14 8.71
C ILE A 256 0.10 -22.75 8.54
N VAL A 257 -0.54 -22.54 7.39
CA VAL A 257 -1.86 -23.13 7.06
C VAL A 257 -1.81 -24.66 7.13
N LYS A 258 -0.79 -25.28 6.53
CA LYS A 258 -0.60 -26.74 6.56
C LYS A 258 -0.34 -27.28 7.97
N GLU A 259 0.53 -26.62 8.74
CA GLU A 259 0.88 -27.03 10.11
C GLU A 259 -0.31 -26.94 11.07
N MET A 260 -1.05 -25.83 11.02
CA MET A 260 -2.14 -25.57 11.97
C MET A 260 -3.47 -26.22 11.55
N LYS A 261 -3.53 -26.83 10.35
CA LYS A 261 -4.76 -27.40 9.75
C LYS A 261 -5.94 -26.41 9.71
N VAL A 262 -5.65 -25.11 9.64
CA VAL A 262 -6.66 -24.05 9.57
C VAL A 262 -7.17 -23.89 8.14
N SER A 263 -8.45 -23.57 7.99
CA SER A 263 -9.01 -23.04 6.74
C SER A 263 -9.10 -21.52 6.87
N PRO A 264 -8.19 -20.73 6.27
CA PRO A 264 -8.14 -19.30 6.50
C PRO A 264 -9.37 -18.59 5.92
N ALA A 265 -9.87 -17.56 6.60
CA ALA A 265 -10.97 -16.78 6.05
C ALA A 265 -10.49 -15.99 4.82
N ALA A 266 -11.34 -15.93 3.80
CA ALA A 266 -11.17 -14.97 2.71
C ALA A 266 -11.38 -13.55 3.28
N TRP A 267 -10.43 -12.66 3.00
CA TRP A 267 -10.46 -11.26 3.41
C TRP A 267 -11.67 -10.57 2.81
N SER A 268 -12.53 -10.08 3.69
CA SER A 268 -13.90 -9.68 3.37
C SER A 268 -14.27 -8.40 4.11
N GLN A 269 -13.46 -7.35 3.98
CA GLN A 269 -13.87 -6.05 4.49
C GLN A 269 -15.09 -5.53 3.69
N PRO A 270 -16.17 -5.11 4.37
CA PRO A 270 -17.27 -4.40 3.74
C PRO A 270 -16.84 -2.99 3.37
N ILE A 271 -17.54 -2.39 2.41
CA ILE A 271 -17.36 -0.99 2.04
C ILE A 271 -18.67 -0.28 2.34
N SER A 272 -18.61 0.83 3.07
CA SER A 272 -19.75 1.71 3.30
C SER A 272 -19.47 3.02 2.59
N PHE A 273 -20.05 3.21 1.41
CA PHE A 273 -20.01 4.51 0.74
C PHE A 273 -20.95 5.51 1.45
N THR A 274 -20.65 6.81 1.31
CA THR A 274 -21.64 7.86 1.62
C THR A 274 -22.69 7.90 0.52
N SER A 275 -23.89 8.42 0.80
CA SER A 275 -24.96 8.51 -0.21
C SER A 275 -24.53 9.31 -1.46
N LYS A 276 -23.66 10.32 -1.28
CA LYS A 276 -23.03 11.05 -2.39
C LYS A 276 -22.20 10.13 -3.29
N VAL A 277 -21.23 9.42 -2.72
CA VAL A 277 -20.33 8.52 -3.46
C VAL A 277 -21.09 7.34 -4.07
N TYR A 278 -22.11 6.83 -3.38
CA TYR A 278 -23.02 5.80 -3.89
C TYR A 278 -23.73 6.27 -5.16
N ASN A 279 -24.31 7.48 -5.15
CA ASN A 279 -24.97 8.07 -6.32
C ASN A 279 -23.99 8.38 -7.45
N GLU A 280 -22.76 8.83 -7.14
CA GLU A 280 -21.69 9.04 -8.13
C GLU A 280 -21.32 7.73 -8.85
N ILE A 281 -21.22 6.61 -8.12
CA ILE A 281 -20.97 5.28 -8.71
C ILE A 281 -22.14 4.86 -9.64
N ILE A 282 -23.39 5.02 -9.20
CA ILE A 282 -24.57 4.67 -10.02
C ILE A 282 -24.62 5.52 -11.28
N ASN A 283 -24.40 6.83 -11.17
CA ASN A 283 -24.37 7.73 -12.32
C ASN A 283 -23.24 7.37 -13.28
N SER A 284 -22.03 7.08 -12.78
CA SER A 284 -20.91 6.57 -13.59
C SER A 284 -21.27 5.25 -14.30
N ASN A 285 -21.86 4.29 -13.59
CA ASN A 285 -22.30 3.02 -14.17
C ASN A 285 -23.33 3.23 -15.28
N LYS A 286 -24.31 4.13 -15.08
CA LYS A 286 -25.31 4.50 -16.07
C LYS A 286 -24.68 5.10 -17.32
N ARG A 287 -23.78 6.08 -17.17
CA ARG A 287 -23.03 6.69 -18.28
C ARG A 287 -22.20 5.67 -19.07
N LEU A 288 -21.55 4.71 -18.40
CA LEU A 288 -20.84 3.61 -19.06
C LEU A 288 -21.74 2.76 -19.97
N ILE A 289 -23.02 2.57 -19.61
CA ILE A 289 -24.00 1.85 -20.43
C ILE A 289 -24.46 2.72 -21.60
N GLU A 290 -24.92 3.94 -21.31
CA GLU A 290 -25.60 4.82 -22.30
C GLU A 290 -24.62 5.41 -23.32
N GLU A 291 -23.48 5.93 -22.86
CA GLU A 291 -22.51 6.63 -23.71
C GLU A 291 -21.46 5.67 -24.28
N PHE A 292 -21.01 4.70 -23.48
CA PHE A 292 -19.92 3.79 -23.82
C PHE A 292 -20.35 2.35 -24.15
N LYS A 293 -21.67 2.08 -24.21
CA LYS A 293 -22.28 0.82 -24.65
C LYS A 293 -21.84 -0.41 -23.85
N LEU A 294 -21.56 -0.23 -22.55
CA LEU A 294 -21.16 -1.31 -21.65
C LEU A 294 -22.33 -2.29 -21.42
N HIS A 295 -22.22 -3.49 -21.98
CA HIS A 295 -23.16 -4.58 -21.75
C HIS A 295 -22.46 -5.90 -21.40
N PRO A 296 -22.89 -6.61 -20.34
CA PRO A 296 -23.89 -6.20 -19.35
C PRO A 296 -23.37 -5.11 -18.41
N SER A 297 -24.28 -4.41 -17.73
CA SER A 297 -23.97 -3.35 -16.76
C SER A 297 -23.10 -3.85 -15.60
N LEU A 298 -22.31 -2.95 -15.02
CA LEU A 298 -21.68 -3.21 -13.71
C LEU A 298 -22.78 -3.35 -12.64
N PRO A 299 -22.62 -4.26 -11.67
CA PRO A 299 -23.54 -4.34 -10.54
C PRO A 299 -23.42 -3.09 -9.67
N ASP A 300 -24.55 -2.61 -9.17
CA ASP A 300 -24.59 -1.50 -8.23
C ASP A 300 -23.90 -1.85 -6.89
N PRO A 301 -23.29 -0.85 -6.23
CA PRO A 301 -22.71 -1.04 -4.91
C PRO A 301 -23.76 -1.50 -3.89
N LYS A 302 -23.36 -2.34 -2.94
CA LYS A 302 -24.26 -2.93 -1.94
C LYS A 302 -24.34 -2.02 -0.73
N HIS A 303 -25.53 -1.50 -0.46
CA HIS A 303 -25.80 -0.61 0.69
C HIS A 303 -25.72 -1.30 2.09
N LYS A 304 -25.06 -2.46 2.21
CA LYS A 304 -25.02 -3.27 3.43
C LYS A 304 -23.87 -2.85 4.35
N LYS A 305 -24.23 -2.18 5.45
CA LYS A 305 -23.35 -1.97 6.61
C LYS A 305 -23.14 -3.29 7.36
N ILE A 306 -22.25 -4.13 6.85
CA ILE A 306 -21.74 -5.30 7.58
C ILE A 306 -20.69 -4.80 8.57
N ILE A 307 -20.68 -5.33 9.79
CA ILE A 307 -19.62 -5.09 10.76
C ILE A 307 -18.63 -6.23 10.61
N TYR A 308 -17.43 -5.96 10.08
CA TYR A 308 -16.35 -6.96 10.13
C TYR A 308 -15.79 -6.99 11.55
N MET A 309 -16.14 -8.05 12.28
CA MET A 309 -15.36 -8.44 13.46
C MET A 309 -14.25 -9.37 12.97
N PRO A 310 -12.96 -9.08 13.26
CA PRO A 310 -11.89 -10.01 12.97
C PRO A 310 -12.11 -11.28 13.79
N ASP A 311 -12.52 -12.38 13.15
CA ASP A 311 -12.69 -13.65 13.84
C ASP A 311 -11.37 -14.08 14.48
N HIS A 312 -11.46 -14.53 15.74
CA HIS A 312 -10.31 -14.88 16.57
C HIS A 312 -9.43 -16.01 15.96
N HIS A 313 -9.93 -16.73 14.96
CA HIS A 313 -9.24 -17.83 14.30
C HIS A 313 -8.05 -17.40 13.42
N ASP A 314 -8.09 -16.23 12.77
CA ASP A 314 -7.00 -15.74 11.90
C ASP A 314 -5.86 -15.05 12.66
N LYS A 315 -6.09 -14.71 13.93
CA LYS A 315 -5.13 -14.06 14.83
C LYS A 315 -3.81 -14.81 14.98
N ILE A 316 -3.87 -16.07 15.43
CA ILE A 316 -2.69 -16.88 15.75
C ILE A 316 -1.85 -17.16 14.48
N PRO A 317 -2.46 -17.53 13.32
CA PRO A 317 -1.74 -17.58 12.05
C PRO A 317 -1.06 -16.26 11.66
N ALA A 318 -1.71 -15.11 11.87
CA ALA A 318 -1.13 -13.80 11.57
C ALA A 318 0.07 -13.46 12.49
N GLU A 319 -0.06 -13.63 13.81
CA GLU A 319 1.00 -13.36 14.80
C GLU A 319 2.23 -14.26 14.54
N LYS A 320 2.02 -15.56 14.23
CA LYS A 320 3.07 -16.50 13.82
C LYS A 320 3.73 -16.09 12.50
N LEU A 321 2.96 -15.60 11.52
CA LEU A 321 3.48 -15.15 10.23
C LEU A 321 4.28 -13.84 10.33
N ILE A 322 3.84 -12.89 11.16
CA ILE A 322 4.58 -11.66 11.45
C ILE A 322 5.93 -12.01 12.08
N THR A 323 5.93 -12.85 13.11
CA THR A 323 7.15 -13.29 13.82
C THR A 323 8.14 -13.96 12.86
N ASN A 324 7.68 -14.90 12.03
CA ASN A 324 8.54 -15.58 11.05
C ASN A 324 8.97 -14.65 9.90
N GLY A 325 8.13 -13.69 9.50
CA GLY A 325 8.46 -12.67 8.52
C GLY A 325 9.54 -11.71 9.01
N LEU A 326 9.51 -11.30 10.29
CA LEU A 326 10.55 -10.49 10.91
C LEU A 326 11.88 -11.25 11.02
N LYS A 327 11.86 -12.51 11.47
CA LYS A 327 13.05 -13.38 11.46
C LYS A 327 13.66 -13.49 10.06
N THR A 328 12.80 -13.64 9.04
CA THR A 328 13.23 -13.67 7.64
C THR A 328 13.86 -12.33 7.22
N ALA A 329 13.23 -11.19 7.54
CA ALA A 329 13.76 -9.87 7.21
C ALA A 329 15.13 -9.61 7.87
N ALA A 330 15.29 -10.00 9.13
CA ALA A 330 16.57 -9.98 9.85
C ALA A 330 17.66 -10.81 9.13
N THR A 331 17.34 -12.05 8.75
CA THR A 331 18.27 -12.91 7.98
C THR A 331 18.65 -12.30 6.63
N LEU A 332 17.66 -11.75 5.90
CA LEU A 332 17.91 -11.09 4.61
C LEU A 332 18.84 -9.89 4.74
N LEU A 333 18.64 -9.06 5.77
CA LEU A 333 19.51 -7.92 6.06
C LEU A 333 20.92 -8.38 6.45
N LYS A 334 21.08 -9.37 7.33
CA LYS A 334 22.38 -9.92 7.75
C LYS A 334 23.18 -10.47 6.56
N ASN A 335 22.52 -11.18 5.65
CA ASN A 335 23.17 -11.76 4.47
C ASN A 335 23.55 -10.71 3.41
N ASN A 336 22.96 -9.52 3.45
CA ASN A 336 23.26 -8.43 2.51
C ASN A 336 24.17 -7.34 3.10
N SER A 337 24.18 -7.11 4.42
CA SER A 337 25.16 -6.23 5.06
C SER A 337 26.59 -6.78 4.92
N GLN A 338 26.76 -8.10 4.90
CA GLN A 338 28.02 -8.77 4.52
C GLN A 338 28.44 -8.53 3.07
N ARG A 339 27.55 -8.02 2.20
CA ARG A 339 27.79 -7.75 0.77
C ARG A 339 27.86 -6.25 0.44
N GLN A 340 27.45 -5.37 1.36
CA GLN A 340 27.43 -3.92 1.15
C GLN A 340 27.93 -3.17 2.40
N LEU A 341 29.23 -2.88 2.40
CA LEU A 341 29.86 -1.90 3.30
C LEU A 341 29.46 -0.47 2.87
N ALA A 342 28.25 -0.03 3.21
CA ALA A 342 27.81 1.35 2.98
C ALA A 342 26.87 1.88 4.09
N SER A 343 27.41 2.83 4.86
CA SER A 343 26.77 3.85 5.71
C SER A 343 25.49 3.52 6.53
N PRO A 344 25.54 3.62 7.88
CA PRO A 344 24.38 3.41 8.74
C PRO A 344 23.42 4.62 8.71
N SER A 345 22.44 4.59 7.81
CA SER A 345 21.27 5.46 7.94
C SER A 345 20.35 4.94 9.05
N ILE A 346 19.71 5.87 9.77
CA ILE A 346 18.97 5.61 11.03
C ILE A 346 17.64 4.88 10.72
N SER A 347 17.76 3.59 10.42
CA SER A 347 16.65 2.65 10.37
C SER A 347 16.26 2.27 11.81
N LEU A 348 14.98 2.38 12.13
CA LEU A 348 14.36 1.81 13.34
C LEU A 348 14.61 0.30 13.51
N LEU A 349 15.06 -0.36 12.44
CA LEU A 349 15.36 -1.78 12.36
C LEU A 349 16.73 -1.97 11.71
N ASN A 350 17.79 -1.91 12.53
CA ASN A 350 18.98 -2.73 12.28
C ASN A 350 18.70 -4.17 12.79
N LEU A 351 19.65 -5.10 12.61
CA LEU A 351 19.46 -6.51 12.99
C LEU A 351 18.97 -6.65 14.44
N ASN A 352 19.68 -6.02 15.37
CA ASN A 352 19.41 -6.03 16.80
C ASN A 352 18.02 -5.45 17.13
N GLY A 353 17.58 -4.41 16.42
CA GLY A 353 16.25 -3.82 16.57
C GLY A 353 15.12 -4.77 16.14
N ILE A 354 15.33 -5.59 15.10
CA ILE A 354 14.35 -6.61 14.70
C ILE A 354 14.29 -7.74 15.73
N GLU A 355 15.44 -8.20 16.22
CA GLU A 355 15.52 -9.25 17.23
C GLU A 355 14.84 -8.81 18.54
N ALA A 356 15.07 -7.58 19.00
CA ALA A 356 14.41 -7.03 20.17
C ALA A 356 12.89 -6.86 19.98
N VAL A 357 12.41 -6.47 18.79
CA VAL A 357 10.97 -6.43 18.48
C VAL A 357 10.36 -7.85 18.47
N ILE A 358 11.07 -8.86 17.95
CA ILE A 358 10.64 -10.26 18.03
C ILE A 358 10.56 -10.73 19.48
N GLU A 359 11.54 -10.37 20.32
CA GLU A 359 11.56 -10.73 21.74
C GLU A 359 10.37 -10.11 22.50
N ILE A 360 10.06 -8.84 22.26
CA ILE A 360 8.84 -8.19 22.79
C ILE A 360 7.58 -8.93 22.32
N ILE A 361 7.48 -9.23 21.02
CA ILE A 361 6.29 -9.90 20.46
C ILE A 361 6.11 -11.30 21.05
N PHE A 362 7.21 -12.02 21.30
CA PHE A 362 7.16 -13.38 21.83
C PHE A 362 6.82 -13.44 23.32
N HIS A 363 7.21 -12.43 24.09
CA HIS A 363 6.98 -12.41 25.54
C HIS A 363 5.76 -11.60 25.99
N SER A 364 5.15 -10.79 25.11
CA SER A 364 4.02 -9.99 25.53
C SER A 364 2.75 -10.83 25.72
N THR A 365 2.14 -10.65 26.88
CA THR A 365 0.84 -11.20 27.26
C THR A 365 -0.32 -10.51 26.54
N VAL A 366 -0.08 -9.34 25.95
CA VAL A 366 -1.07 -8.54 25.21
C VAL A 366 -0.99 -8.89 23.72
N SER A 367 -2.12 -9.23 23.10
CA SER A 367 -2.18 -9.57 21.68
C SER A 367 -1.84 -8.38 20.78
N PHE A 368 -1.11 -8.65 19.69
CA PHE A 368 -0.74 -7.65 18.68
C PHE A 368 -1.84 -7.42 17.63
N HIS A 369 -3.12 -7.50 18.03
CA HIS A 369 -4.16 -6.72 17.37
C HIS A 369 -4.05 -5.29 17.85
N LEU A 370 -3.47 -4.39 17.04
CA LEU A 370 -3.74 -2.94 16.97
C LEU A 370 -2.71 -2.25 16.04
N SER A 371 -2.82 -0.94 15.90
CA SER A 371 -1.90 -0.07 15.16
C SER A 371 -0.49 -0.05 15.76
N SER A 372 0.42 0.67 15.11
CA SER A 372 1.78 0.94 15.63
C SER A 372 1.77 1.58 17.02
N GLU A 373 0.69 2.27 17.43
CA GLU A 373 0.56 2.79 18.79
C GLU A 373 0.48 1.66 19.82
N THR A 374 -0.32 0.61 19.65
CA THR A 374 -0.53 -0.35 20.76
C THR A 374 0.51 -1.45 20.84
N ALA A 375 1.18 -1.79 19.74
CA ALA A 375 2.41 -2.59 19.84
C ALA A 375 3.47 -1.87 20.68
N LEU A 376 3.55 -0.53 20.53
CA LEU A 376 4.36 0.33 21.39
C LEU A 376 3.78 0.37 22.82
N TRP A 377 2.46 0.58 23.03
CA TRP A 377 1.86 0.61 24.37
C TRP A 377 2.01 -0.70 25.16
N ALA A 378 1.87 -1.87 24.54
CA ALA A 378 2.12 -3.16 25.19
C ALA A 378 3.60 -3.30 25.64
N ALA A 379 4.54 -2.90 24.77
CA ALA A 379 5.96 -2.84 25.10
C ALA A 379 6.32 -1.76 26.14
N LEU A 380 5.50 -0.70 26.25
CA LEU A 380 5.60 0.29 27.31
C LEU A 380 5.11 -0.31 28.65
N TYR A 381 3.94 -0.95 28.65
CA TYR A 381 3.25 -1.54 29.80
C TYR A 381 4.10 -2.64 30.49
N GLU A 382 4.68 -3.57 29.73
CA GLU A 382 5.53 -4.64 30.29
C GLU A 382 6.95 -4.18 30.66
N LYS A 383 7.23 -2.88 30.65
CA LYS A 383 8.53 -2.27 31.05
C LYS A 383 9.76 -2.64 30.21
N ARG A 384 9.67 -3.57 29.25
CA ARG A 384 10.79 -4.14 28.46
C ARG A 384 11.50 -3.25 27.42
N PHE A 385 11.43 -1.92 27.50
CA PHE A 385 12.11 -1.06 26.51
C PHE A 385 12.39 0.36 27.01
N PRO A 386 13.66 0.79 27.09
CA PRO A 386 14.04 2.16 27.40
C PRO A 386 14.67 2.88 26.20
N PHE A 387 13.99 2.97 25.04
CA PHE A 387 14.33 3.90 23.94
C PHE A 387 13.31 3.82 22.78
N LEU A 388 12.67 4.93 22.40
CA LEU A 388 12.27 5.28 21.01
C LEU A 388 11.32 6.50 20.96
N ILE A 389 11.86 7.72 20.87
CA ILE A 389 11.13 8.86 20.31
C ILE A 389 12.11 9.66 19.44
N SER A 390 11.88 9.66 18.11
CA SER A 390 12.71 10.43 17.16
C SER A 390 11.91 10.98 15.97
N SER A 391 10.60 11.22 16.10
CA SER A 391 9.83 11.95 15.08
C SER A 391 8.72 12.81 15.68
N ARG A 392 8.57 14.05 15.16
CA ARG A 392 7.52 15.01 15.56
C ARG A 392 6.10 14.49 15.31
N ASN A 393 5.90 13.65 14.30
CA ASN A 393 4.57 13.15 13.92
C ASN A 393 3.99 12.14 14.92
N ASN A 394 4.83 11.44 15.68
CA ASN A 394 4.35 10.49 16.69
C ASN A 394 3.82 11.23 17.93
N ILE A 395 4.41 12.37 18.30
CA ILE A 395 4.03 13.16 19.49
C ILE A 395 2.59 13.67 19.37
N LYS A 396 2.18 14.16 18.19
CA LYS A 396 0.83 14.70 17.99
C LYS A 396 -0.26 13.63 18.20
N LYS A 397 0.00 12.39 17.76
CA LYS A 397 -0.91 11.25 17.94
C LYS A 397 -0.92 10.70 19.37
N ILE A 398 0.23 10.71 20.06
CA ILE A 398 0.32 10.37 21.49
C ILE A 398 -0.54 11.32 22.34
N ASN A 399 -0.60 12.61 21.98
CA ASN A 399 -1.44 13.61 22.65
C ASN A 399 -2.95 13.44 22.41
N GLU A 400 -3.36 12.75 21.34
CA GLU A 400 -4.77 12.47 21.02
C GLU A 400 -5.28 11.21 21.76
N ALA A 401 -4.40 10.26 22.06
CA ALA A 401 -4.73 8.98 22.72
C ALA A 401 -4.75 9.03 24.28
N SER A 402 -4.46 10.18 24.90
CA SER A 402 -4.13 10.27 26.33
C SER A 402 -5.32 10.20 27.31
N SER A 403 -6.45 9.60 26.92
CA SER A 403 -7.66 9.48 27.75
C SER A 403 -7.77 8.17 28.54
N PHE A 404 -6.91 7.18 28.28
CA PHE A 404 -6.91 5.88 28.97
C PHE A 404 -5.61 5.59 29.75
N VAL A 405 -5.68 5.83 31.06
CA VAL A 405 -5.01 5.18 32.21
C VAL A 405 -3.57 4.60 32.07
N ILE A 406 -2.63 5.28 32.74
CA ILE A 406 -1.58 4.77 33.67
C ILE A 406 -0.85 3.43 33.34
N SER A 407 0.43 3.50 32.96
CA SER A 407 1.54 3.22 33.91
C SER A 407 2.96 3.54 33.34
N SER A 408 3.74 4.26 34.15
CA SER A 408 5.20 4.57 34.10
C SER A 408 6.07 4.20 32.88
N LYS A 409 6.63 5.23 32.20
CA LYS A 409 7.89 5.30 31.37
C LYS A 409 8.11 6.81 30.99
N ILE A 410 9.24 7.36 30.51
CA ILE A 410 10.62 6.95 30.11
C ILE A 410 11.59 8.13 30.45
N LEU A 411 12.92 7.98 30.39
CA LEU A 411 13.92 9.08 30.45
C LEU A 411 14.70 9.24 29.13
N ASP A 412 15.13 10.47 28.78
CA ASP A 412 16.09 10.74 27.69
C ASP A 412 17.54 10.62 28.20
N CYS A 413 18.48 10.24 27.33
CA CYS A 413 19.76 9.65 27.70
C CYS A 413 20.99 10.48 27.32
N ARG A 414 20.84 11.76 26.98
CA ARG A 414 21.96 12.59 26.49
C ARG A 414 22.77 13.30 27.59
N ASP A 415 22.21 13.48 28.78
CA ASP A 415 22.86 14.20 29.89
C ASP A 415 23.44 13.29 30.99
N LEU A 416 23.33 11.96 30.86
CA LEU A 416 23.81 11.00 31.88
C LEU A 416 25.33 10.74 31.85
N LYS A 417 26.08 11.33 30.90
CA LYS A 417 27.52 11.07 30.74
C LYS A 417 28.42 11.60 31.87
N ASN A 418 27.90 12.43 32.77
CA ASN A 418 28.67 13.03 33.86
C ASN A 418 28.30 12.50 35.26
N ILE A 419 27.52 11.43 35.36
CA ILE A 419 27.25 10.75 36.64
C ILE A 419 28.21 9.56 36.77
N ASN A 420 29.43 9.84 37.20
CA ASN A 420 30.41 8.83 37.63
C ASN A 420 30.04 8.27 39.01
N ASP A 421 28.87 7.64 39.12
CA ASP A 421 28.55 6.82 40.28
C ASP A 421 27.73 5.60 39.87
N SER A 422 28.42 4.46 39.82
CA SER A 422 27.82 3.16 39.54
C SER A 422 26.94 2.70 40.70
N SER A 423 25.78 2.13 40.39
CA SER A 423 24.81 1.54 41.34
C SER A 423 24.01 2.52 42.20
N LYS A 424 22.89 3.02 41.64
CA LYS A 424 21.63 3.21 42.38
C LYS A 424 20.42 3.21 41.44
N TYR A 425 19.45 2.38 41.77
CA TYR A 425 18.14 2.35 41.13
C TYR A 425 17.38 3.64 41.47
N PHE A 426 16.75 4.28 40.48
CA PHE A 426 15.82 5.38 40.75
C PHE A 426 14.45 4.83 41.19
N SER A 427 13.92 5.37 42.29
CA SER A 427 12.62 5.02 42.86
C SER A 427 11.44 5.54 42.01
N PRO A 428 10.21 5.03 42.22
CA PRO A 428 9.01 5.53 41.54
C PRO A 428 8.73 7.02 41.79
N GLY A 429 8.04 7.69 40.84
CA GLY A 429 7.43 9.01 41.06
C GLY A 429 7.93 10.20 40.22
N ILE A 430 8.53 9.97 39.04
CA ILE A 430 9.04 11.04 38.15
C ILE A 430 8.12 11.26 36.93
N PHE A 431 7.75 12.51 36.64
CA PHE A 431 6.91 12.92 35.50
C PHE A 431 7.67 13.92 34.61
N ILE A 432 7.56 13.82 33.27
CA ILE A 432 8.25 14.71 32.31
C ILE A 432 7.23 15.42 31.42
N VAL A 433 7.37 16.73 31.24
CA VAL A 433 6.45 17.56 30.44
C VAL A 433 7.21 18.30 29.32
N PRO A 434 6.76 18.21 28.05
CA PRO A 434 7.29 18.97 26.93
C PRO A 434 6.72 20.42 26.87
N PRO A 435 7.43 21.38 26.24
CA PRO A 435 7.22 22.82 26.45
C PRO A 435 5.94 23.41 25.85
N ASP A 436 5.22 22.62 25.04
CA ASP A 436 3.98 22.95 24.36
C ASP A 436 2.72 22.73 25.23
N ILE A 437 2.82 22.06 26.38
CA ILE A 437 1.68 21.86 27.29
C ILE A 437 1.42 23.12 28.14
N SER A 438 0.16 23.54 28.24
CA SER A 438 -0.22 24.69 29.08
C SER A 438 -0.11 24.39 30.57
N THR A 439 0.38 25.35 31.35
CA THR A 439 0.53 25.26 32.82
C THR A 439 -0.74 24.79 33.52
N SER A 440 -1.92 25.27 33.12
CA SER A 440 -3.22 24.84 33.66
C SER A 440 -3.50 23.34 33.46
N ARG A 441 -3.08 22.77 32.31
CA ARG A 441 -3.26 21.34 31.99
C ARG A 441 -2.26 20.47 32.74
N ILE A 442 -1.04 20.96 32.99
CA ILE A 442 -0.06 20.31 33.88
C ILE A 442 -0.65 20.17 35.29
N ILE A 443 -1.13 21.28 35.86
CA ILE A 443 -1.68 21.33 37.22
C ILE A 443 -2.90 20.40 37.36
N SER A 444 -3.79 20.39 36.36
CA SER A 444 -4.96 19.50 36.33
C SER A 444 -4.59 18.01 36.35
N VAL A 445 -3.46 17.63 35.74
CA VAL A 445 -2.94 16.25 35.75
C VAL A 445 -2.26 15.92 37.08
N LEU A 446 -1.44 16.84 37.63
CA LEU A 446 -0.74 16.64 38.91
C LEU A 446 -1.72 16.49 40.08
N ASN A 447 -2.77 17.31 40.13
CA ASN A 447 -3.82 17.22 41.16
C ASN A 447 -4.61 15.89 41.14
N ARG A 448 -4.43 15.06 40.10
CA ARG A 448 -5.06 13.73 39.94
C ARG A 448 -4.09 12.57 40.16
N LEU A 449 -2.81 12.85 40.45
CA LEU A 449 -1.73 11.86 40.55
C LEU A 449 -0.94 12.07 41.86
N PRO A 450 -1.47 11.62 43.02
CA PRO A 450 -0.93 11.95 44.35
C PRO A 450 0.44 11.34 44.68
N ASN A 451 1.02 10.52 43.80
CA ASN A 451 2.24 9.75 44.04
C ASN A 451 3.44 10.23 43.19
N ILE A 452 3.42 11.47 42.70
CA ILE A 452 4.54 12.07 41.96
C ILE A 452 5.40 12.88 42.93
N SER A 453 6.65 12.48 43.10
CA SER A 453 7.63 13.16 43.96
C SER A 453 8.53 14.13 43.16
N LYS A 454 8.65 13.96 41.83
CA LYS A 454 9.46 14.83 40.97
C LYS A 454 8.82 15.10 39.61
N LEU A 455 8.96 16.34 39.15
CA LEU A 455 8.44 16.84 37.88
C LEU A 455 9.57 17.49 37.09
N ILE A 456 9.74 17.10 35.83
CA ILE A 456 10.78 17.61 34.93
C ILE A 456 10.11 18.37 33.79
N LEU A 457 10.31 19.68 33.75
CA LEU A 457 9.81 20.56 32.70
C LEU A 457 10.95 20.81 31.69
N SER A 458 10.89 20.21 30.52
CA SER A 458 11.93 20.34 29.49
C SER A 458 11.58 21.41 28.46
N GLY A 459 12.51 22.32 28.17
CA GLY A 459 12.31 23.42 27.22
C GLY A 459 11.38 24.55 27.71
N TYR A 460 10.95 24.51 28.98
CA TYR A 460 10.17 25.59 29.58
C TYR A 460 11.10 26.75 29.96
N GLY A 461 10.77 27.96 29.52
CA GLY A 461 11.42 29.17 30.03
C GLY A 461 11.14 29.36 31.52
N SER A 462 12.13 29.89 32.25
CA SER A 462 12.14 29.99 33.73
C SER A 462 10.88 30.62 34.33
N LYS A 463 10.30 31.66 33.71
CA LYS A 463 9.01 32.24 34.14
C LYS A 463 7.86 31.22 34.15
N LYS A 464 7.76 30.33 33.16
CA LYS A 464 6.69 29.30 33.13
C LYS A 464 6.95 28.20 34.16
N ALA A 465 8.21 27.82 34.37
CA ALA A 465 8.58 26.84 35.39
C ALA A 465 8.26 27.35 36.82
N CYS A 466 8.54 28.63 37.11
CA CYS A 466 8.16 29.27 38.38
C CYS A 466 6.64 29.38 38.58
N ASN A 467 5.86 29.62 37.51
CA ASN A 467 4.39 29.63 37.64
C ASN A 467 3.84 28.22 37.98
N VAL A 468 4.42 27.15 37.40
CA VAL A 468 4.08 25.77 37.81
C VAL A 468 4.53 25.52 39.25
N SER A 469 5.73 25.95 39.65
CA SER A 469 6.28 25.69 40.99
C SER A 469 5.41 26.28 42.10
N ASN A 470 5.03 27.55 41.93
CA ASN A 470 4.28 28.28 42.94
C ASN A 470 2.82 27.77 43.09
N GLN A 471 2.20 27.32 42.00
CA GLN A 471 0.81 26.84 42.03
C GLN A 471 0.66 25.40 42.52
N VAL A 472 1.71 24.57 42.46
CA VAL A 472 1.71 23.18 42.97
C VAL A 472 2.56 23.03 44.24
N LYS A 473 2.95 24.15 44.88
CA LYS A 473 3.78 24.20 46.12
C LYS A 473 5.10 23.43 46.04
N CYS A 474 5.71 23.33 44.86
CA CYS A 474 6.90 22.52 44.63
C CYS A 474 8.18 23.34 44.46
N THR A 475 9.33 22.78 44.82
CA THR A 475 10.62 23.50 44.81
C THR A 475 11.46 23.18 43.58
N ILE A 476 12.04 24.19 42.93
CA ILE A 476 13.01 23.98 41.83
C ILE A 476 14.28 23.38 42.42
N TYR A 477 14.45 22.08 42.23
CA TYR A 477 15.58 21.29 42.71
C TYR A 477 16.82 21.48 41.83
N LYS A 478 16.65 21.65 40.51
CA LYS A 478 17.77 21.87 39.57
C LYS A 478 17.30 22.55 38.29
N GLN A 479 18.12 23.43 37.73
CA GLN A 479 17.92 24.01 36.39
C GLN A 479 19.20 23.85 35.57
N ILE A 480 19.10 23.20 34.40
CA ILE A 480 20.21 23.05 33.44
C ILE A 480 19.63 23.18 32.02
N GLY A 481 20.21 24.03 31.17
CA GLY A 481 19.93 24.02 29.73
C GLY A 481 18.46 24.23 29.29
N GLY A 482 17.64 24.90 30.11
CA GLY A 482 16.19 25.04 29.86
C GLY A 482 15.34 23.85 30.34
N VAL A 483 15.95 22.90 31.05
CA VAL A 483 15.25 21.85 31.82
C VAL A 483 15.18 22.28 33.28
N HIS A 484 13.98 22.25 33.84
CA HIS A 484 13.71 22.53 35.27
C HIS A 484 13.23 21.25 35.95
N VAL A 485 13.92 20.82 37.00
CA VAL A 485 13.51 19.73 37.88
C VAL A 485 12.86 20.35 39.12
N LEU A 486 11.63 19.95 39.40
CA LEU A 486 10.80 20.33 40.54
C LEU A 486 10.65 19.12 41.47
N ASN A 487 10.89 19.26 42.76
CA ASN A 487 10.44 18.29 43.77
C ASN A 487 9.03 18.69 44.22
N LEU A 488 8.06 17.83 43.93
CA LEU A 488 6.63 18.00 44.23
C LEU A 488 6.30 17.67 45.69
#